data_AF-A0A2E1VVV2-F1
#
_entry.id   AF-A0A2E1VVV2-F1
#
_cell.length_a   1.000
_cell.length_b   1.000
_cell.length_c   1.000
_cell.angle_alpha   90.00
_cell.angle_beta   90.00
_cell.angle_gamma   90.00
#
_symmetry.space_group_name_H-M   'P 1'
#
loop_
_entity.id
_entity.type
_entity.pdbx_description
1 polymer ?
#
loop_
_entity_poly.entity_id
_entity_poly.type
_entity_poly.pdbx_seq_one_letter_code
_entity_poly.pdbx_strand_id
1 'polypeptide(L)' 'MSHARGNFLLVNQGDGTFVDQTEVAGVELGRWAWGARFVDFDNDGFDDIYVPNGFVTGPDTGDL' A
#
# COMPACT_ATOMS: atom_id res chain seq x y z
N MET A 1 -3.52 -22.16 0.70
CA MET A 1 -2.48 -21.31 0.10
C MET A 1 -2.86 -19.87 0.40
N SER A 2 -1.95 -19.06 0.93
CA SER A 2 -2.23 -17.64 1.18
C SER A 2 -2.34 -16.94 -0.17
N HIS A 3 -3.50 -16.37 -0.47
CA HIS A 3 -3.58 -15.35 -1.51
C HIS A 3 -2.68 -14.17 -1.10
N ALA A 4 -2.08 -13.46 -2.06
CA ALA A 4 -1.43 -12.20 -1.75
C ALA A 4 -2.50 -11.26 -1.15
N ARG A 5 -2.27 -10.75 0.07
CA ARG A 5 -3.24 -9.85 0.75
C ARG A 5 -3.20 -8.43 0.19
N GLY A 6 -2.18 -8.09 -0.60
CA GLY A 6 -2.00 -6.77 -1.20
C GLY A 6 -0.63 -6.20 -0.93
N ASN A 7 -0.57 -4.87 -0.79
CA ASN A 7 0.65 -4.13 -0.49
C ASN A 7 1.00 -4.19 0.99
N PHE A 8 2.26 -3.89 1.32
CA PHE A 8 2.73 -3.75 2.68
C PHE A 8 3.49 -2.43 2.86
N LEU A 9 3.24 -1.74 3.97
CA LEU A 9 3.99 -0.56 4.42
C LEU A 9 4.78 -0.90 5.67
N LEU A 10 6.09 -1.10 5.48
CA LEU A 10 7.03 -1.39 6.56
C LEU A 10 7.79 -0.11 6.95
N VAL A 11 7.52 0.40 8.14
CA VAL A 11 8.12 1.64 8.64
C VAL A 11 9.35 1.33 9.48
N ASN A 12 10.51 1.80 9.03
CA ASN A 12 11.77 1.68 9.76
C ASN A 12 11.71 2.48 11.08
N GLN A 13 12.06 1.83 12.19
CA GLN A 13 12.08 2.44 13.53
C GLN A 13 13.40 3.15 13.87
N GLY A 14 14.41 3.06 12.98
CA GLY A 14 15.74 3.68 13.15
C GLY A 14 16.77 2.79 13.83
N ASP A 15 16.39 1.60 14.28
CA ASP A 15 17.23 0.62 14.98
C ASP A 15 17.44 -0.69 14.18
N GLY A 16 17.07 -0.67 12.89
CA GLY A 16 17.12 -1.85 12.02
C GLY A 16 15.88 -2.75 12.12
N THR A 17 14.91 -2.39 12.96
CA THR A 17 13.59 -3.03 12.99
C THR A 17 12.57 -2.27 12.14
N PHE A 18 11.51 -2.98 11.75
CA PHE A 18 10.42 -2.45 10.95
C PHE A 18 9.09 -2.79 11.62
N VAL A 19 8.14 -1.85 11.57
CA VAL A 19 6.76 -2.06 12.01
C VAL A 19 5.87 -2.07 10.78
N ASP A 20 4.99 -3.06 10.70
CA ASP A 20 3.92 -3.12 9.70
C ASP A 20 2.84 -2.08 10.06
N GLN A 21 2.67 -1.07 9.22
CA GLN A 21 1.62 -0.06 9.34
C GLN A 21 0.61 -0.12 8.20
N THR A 22 0.54 -1.24 7.49
CA THR A 22 -0.26 -1.38 6.26
C THR A 22 -1.74 -1.06 6.47
N GLU A 23 -2.39 -1.70 7.45
CA GLU A 23 -3.82 -1.51 7.73
C GLU A 23 -4.12 -0.12 8.32
N VAL A 24 -3.22 0.41 9.15
CA VAL A 24 -3.38 1.73 9.77
C VAL A 24 -3.28 2.85 8.73
N ALA A 25 -2.42 2.67 7.74
CA ALA A 25 -2.25 3.61 6.63
C ALA A 25 -3.29 3.42 5.50
N GLY A 26 -4.11 2.36 5.53
CA GLY A 26 -5.12 2.09 4.51
C GLY A 26 -4.52 1.76 3.13
N VAL A 27 -3.32 1.20 3.09
CA VAL A 27 -2.60 0.88 1.83
C VAL A 27 -2.64 -0.60 1.46
N GLU A 28 -3.35 -1.43 2.21
CA GLU A 28 -3.40 -2.88 2.06
C GLU A 28 -4.04 -3.39 0.77
N LEU A 29 -4.53 -2.49 -0.10
CA LEU A 29 -5.34 -2.83 -1.26
C LEU A 29 -4.77 -4.05 -2.04
N GLY A 30 -5.58 -5.10 -2.12
CA GLY A 30 -5.21 -6.48 -2.52
C GLY A 30 -4.84 -6.72 -3.99
N ARG A 31 -4.64 -5.66 -4.77
CA ARG A 31 -4.49 -5.75 -6.23
C ARG A 31 -3.03 -5.89 -6.65
N TRP A 32 -2.79 -6.10 -7.94
CA TRP A 32 -1.44 -6.05 -8.47
C TRP A 32 -0.95 -4.61 -8.50
N ALA A 33 -0.03 -4.27 -7.59
CA ALA A 33 0.67 -3.01 -7.64
C ALA A 33 1.72 -2.99 -8.75
N TRP A 34 1.75 -1.90 -9.52
CA TRP A 34 2.79 -1.64 -10.51
C TRP A 34 3.95 -0.78 -9.97
N GLY A 35 3.82 -0.30 -8.73
CA GLY A 35 4.86 0.48 -8.04
C GLY A 35 4.30 1.23 -6.83
N ALA A 36 5.14 2.04 -6.19
CA ALA A 36 4.77 2.96 -5.13
C ALA A 36 5.60 4.24 -5.22
N ARG A 37 5.02 5.39 -4.84
CA ARG A 37 5.70 6.69 -4.85
C ARG A 37 5.20 7.59 -3.73
N PHE A 38 6.12 8.34 -3.13
CA PHE A 38 5.81 9.47 -2.26
C PHE A 38 5.73 10.75 -3.08
N VAL A 39 4.63 11.49 -2.92
CA VAL A 39 4.37 12.76 -3.61
C VAL A 39 3.32 13.55 -2.84
N ASP A 40 3.58 14.83 -2.58
CA ASP A 40 2.59 15.79 -2.09
C ASP A 40 1.58 16.12 -3.21
N PHE A 41 0.38 15.53 -3.17
CA PHE A 41 -0.64 15.71 -4.21
C PHE A 41 -1.53 16.93 -3.99
N ASP A 42 -1.81 17.28 -2.74
CA ASP A 42 -2.72 18.37 -2.40
C ASP A 42 -2.01 19.67 -1.97
N ASN A 43 -0.67 19.64 -1.96
CA ASN A 43 0.22 20.75 -1.70
C ASN A 43 0.10 21.28 -0.26
N ASP A 44 -0.15 20.39 0.71
CA ASP A 44 -0.22 20.72 2.14
C ASP A 44 1.15 20.65 2.85
N GLY A 45 2.20 20.21 2.14
CA GLY A 45 3.56 20.08 2.66
C GLY A 45 3.86 18.73 3.30
N PHE A 46 2.93 17.77 3.26
CA PHE A 46 3.14 16.39 3.64
C PHE A 46 3.07 15.49 2.39
N ASP A 47 4.02 14.54 2.27
CA ASP A 47 4.00 13.59 1.16
C ASP A 47 2.86 12.57 1.33
N ASP A 48 2.06 12.38 0.28
CA ASP A 48 1.09 11.28 0.18
C ASP A 48 1.76 10.00 -0.36
N ILE A 49 1.08 8.86 -0.16
CA ILE A 49 1.47 7.57 -0.73
C ILE A 49 0.60 7.26 -1.95
N TYR A 50 1.23 7.19 -3.12
CA TYR A 50 0.61 6.73 -4.36
C TYR A 50 1.01 5.29 -4.67
N VAL A 51 0.02 4.39 -4.78
CA VAL A 51 0.22 3.00 -5.19
C VAL A 51 -0.70 2.69 -6.38
N PRO A 52 -0.20 2.76 -7.64
CA PRO A 52 -0.97 2.37 -8.80
C PRO A 52 -1.24 0.87 -8.75
N ASN A 53 -2.51 0.55 -8.56
CA ASN A 53 -3.02 -0.80 -8.40
C ASN A 53 -3.95 -1.15 -9.55
N GLY A 54 -3.90 -2.39 -10.00
CA GLY A 54 -4.89 -2.91 -10.93
C GLY A 54 -4.65 -4.39 -11.20
N PHE A 55 -5.26 -4.91 -12.26
CA PHE A 55 -5.37 -6.35 -12.49
C PHE A 55 -6.14 -7.08 -11.37
N VAL A 56 -7.38 -7.42 -11.68
CA VAL A 56 -8.25 -8.22 -10.81
C VAL A 56 -7.71 -9.66 -10.83
N THR A 57 -7.11 -10.09 -9.72
CA THR A 57 -6.49 -11.42 -9.59
C THR A 57 -7.48 -12.50 -9.11
N GLY A 58 -8.72 -12.14 -8.76
CA GLY A 58 -9.75 -13.04 -8.24
C GLY A 58 -11.18 -12.66 -8.67
N PRO A 59 -12.18 -13.53 -8.42
CA PRO A 59 -13.57 -13.30 -8.83
C PRO A 59 -14.31 -12.25 -7.99
N ASP A 60 -13.73 -11.80 -6.88
CA ASP A 60 -14.30 -10.78 -6.01
C ASP A 60 -13.95 -9.39 -6.54
N THR A 61 -14.97 -8.63 -6.92
CA THR A 61 -14.85 -7.25 -7.40
C THR A 61 -15.24 -6.24 -6.32
N GLY A 62 -15.50 -6.68 -5.08
CA GLY A 62 -15.89 -5.83 -3.95
C GLY A 62 -14.74 -5.02 -3.35
N ASP A 63 -13.52 -5.20 -3.86
CA ASP A 63 -12.31 -4.42 -3.53
C ASP A 63 -12.09 -3.23 -4.48
N LEU A 64 -13.11 -2.85 -5.29
CA LEU A 64 -13.11 -1.69 -6.19
C LEU A 64 -13.32 -0.38 -5.43
#